data_AF-A0A6A6KNH4-F1
#
_entry.id   AF-A0A6A6KNH4-F1
#
_cell.length_a   1.000
_cell.length_b   1.000
_cell.length_c   1.000
_cell.angle_alpha   90.00
_cell.angle_beta   90.00
_cell.angle_gamma   90.00
#
_symmetry.space_group_name_H-M   'P 1'
#
loop_
_entity.id
_entity.type
_entity.pdbx_description
1 polymer ?
#
loop_
_entity_poly.entity_id
_entity_poly.type
_entity_poly.pdbx_seq_one_letter_code
_entity_poly.pdbx_strand_id
1 'polypeptide(L)'
;MTEIFGYTTCRQLSQMFLAIIFFHGSEYILAVAFHGKSNVTLKSLLISKNHLLAMILSLLEYFIEISLFPALKEYWWVTNLGLALVLIGELIRKIAIITAGRAFTHVIKIYHEEHHKLITHGVYSFVRHPGYTDRIPYEEFFLRQFFGSQYEEYAQRTPSGIPFVK
;
A
#
# COMPACT_ATOMS: atom_id res chain seq x y z
N MET A 1 -17.39 -34.22 -7.89
CA MET A 1 -16.17 -33.63 -7.30
C MET A 1 -15.84 -32.40 -8.11
N THR A 2 -15.98 -31.22 -7.53
CA THR A 2 -15.49 -29.98 -8.14
C THR A 2 -13.97 -30.09 -8.22
N GLU A 3 -13.38 -29.96 -9.41
CA GLU A 3 -11.92 -29.91 -9.52
C GLU A 3 -11.42 -28.67 -8.76
N ILE A 4 -10.76 -28.91 -7.62
CA ILE A 4 -10.22 -27.84 -6.76
C ILE A 4 -9.29 -26.91 -7.55
N PHE A 5 -8.64 -27.43 -8.60
CA PHE A 5 -7.76 -26.70 -9.52
C PHE A 5 -8.43 -26.34 -10.84
N GLY A 6 -9.71 -26.00 -10.84
CA GLY A 6 -10.41 -25.48 -12.01
C GLY A 6 -9.84 -24.14 -12.50
N TYR A 7 -10.26 -23.73 -13.71
CA TYR A 7 -9.86 -22.47 -14.34
C TYR A 7 -10.07 -21.26 -13.42
N THR A 8 -11.23 -21.19 -12.73
CA THR A 8 -11.56 -20.12 -11.78
C THR A 8 -10.52 -20.01 -10.66
N THR A 9 -10.14 -21.14 -10.04
CA THR A 9 -9.12 -21.18 -8.99
C THR A 9 -7.77 -20.71 -9.49
N CYS A 10 -7.32 -21.25 -10.63
CA CYS A 10 -6.03 -20.88 -11.21
C CYS A 10 -5.96 -19.38 -11.52
N ARG A 11 -7.04 -18.82 -12.10
CA ARG A 11 -7.15 -17.39 -12.41
C ARG A 11 -7.12 -16.53 -11.14
N GLN A 12 -7.94 -16.85 -10.14
CA GLN A 12 -8.06 -16.04 -8.93
C GLN A 12 -6.77 -16.07 -8.09
N LEU A 13 -6.18 -17.26 -7.90
CA LEU A 13 -4.93 -17.39 -7.15
C LEU A 13 -3.76 -16.75 -7.90
N SER A 14 -3.64 -16.93 -9.22
CA SER A 14 -2.57 -16.27 -9.99
C SER A 14 -2.69 -14.75 -9.92
N GLN A 15 -3.90 -14.18 -10.06
CA GLN A 15 -4.12 -12.74 -9.90
C GLN A 15 -3.71 -12.25 -8.51
N MET A 16 -4.08 -12.97 -7.45
CA MET A 16 -3.70 -12.63 -6.07
C MET A 16 -2.18 -12.66 -5.88
N PHE A 17 -1.52 -13.76 -6.25
CA PHE A 17 -0.06 -13.89 -6.07
C PHE A 17 0.72 -12.90 -6.93
N LEU A 18 0.30 -12.67 -8.18
CA LEU A 18 0.93 -11.66 -9.03
C LEU A 18 0.78 -10.26 -8.44
N ALA A 19 -0.39 -9.90 -7.90
CA ALA A 19 -0.59 -8.61 -7.24
C ALA A 19 0.31 -8.45 -6.01
N ILE A 20 0.44 -9.49 -5.18
CA ILE A 20 1.29 -9.47 -3.98
C ILE A 20 2.78 -9.37 -4.35
N ILE A 21 3.23 -10.17 -5.32
CA ILE A 21 4.61 -10.14 -5.80
C ILE A 21 4.91 -8.77 -6.41
N PHE A 22 4.00 -8.24 -7.21
CA PHE A 22 4.14 -6.91 -7.79
C PHE A 22 4.21 -5.83 -6.72
N PHE A 23 3.32 -5.87 -5.71
CA PHE A 23 3.33 -4.92 -4.59
C PHE A 23 4.68 -4.90 -3.88
N HIS A 24 5.10 -6.04 -3.31
CA HIS A 24 6.34 -6.11 -2.53
C HIS A 24 7.59 -5.87 -3.38
N GLY A 25 7.62 -6.43 -4.60
CA GLY A 25 8.74 -6.30 -5.52
C GLY A 25 8.93 -4.86 -5.98
N SER A 26 7.87 -4.19 -6.42
CA SER A 26 7.95 -2.80 -6.89
C SER A 26 8.24 -1.82 -5.75
N GLU A 27 7.68 -2.01 -4.55
CA GLU A 27 8.03 -1.21 -3.35
C GLU A 27 9.52 -1.31 -3.04
N TYR A 28 10.06 -2.54 -3.02
CA TYR A 28 11.46 -2.76 -2.73
C TYR A 28 12.37 -2.16 -3.80
N ILE A 29 12.03 -2.33 -5.08
CA ILE A 29 12.79 -1.75 -6.20
C ILE A 29 12.79 -0.23 -6.12
N LEU A 30 11.65 0.41 -5.88
CA LEU A 30 11.55 1.86 -5.73
C LEU A 30 12.32 2.35 -4.50
N ALA A 31 12.28 1.61 -3.39
CA ALA A 31 13.08 1.91 -2.20
C ALA A 31 14.57 1.93 -2.54
N VAL A 32 15.05 0.89 -3.22
CA VAL A 32 16.46 0.79 -3.66
C VAL A 32 16.80 1.92 -4.63
N ALA A 33 15.89 2.28 -5.55
CA ALA A 33 16.11 3.33 -6.53
C ALA A 33 16.28 4.72 -5.89
N PHE A 34 15.46 5.05 -4.88
CA PHE A 34 15.51 6.38 -4.24
C PHE A 34 16.51 6.47 -3.08
N HIS A 35 16.68 5.40 -2.29
CA HIS A 35 17.50 5.41 -1.07
C HIS A 35 18.85 4.70 -1.21
N GLY A 36 19.06 3.95 -2.30
CA GLY A 36 20.29 3.21 -2.57
C GLY A 36 20.36 1.84 -1.88
N LYS A 37 21.05 0.90 -2.51
CA LYS A 37 21.17 -0.50 -2.05
C LYS A 37 21.77 -0.65 -0.66
N SER A 38 22.65 0.27 -0.24
CA SER A 38 23.30 0.24 1.08
C SER A 38 22.36 0.59 2.24
N ASN A 39 21.28 1.35 1.96
CA ASN A 39 20.36 1.83 3.00
C ASN A 39 19.06 1.01 3.08
N VAL A 40 18.82 0.12 2.11
CA VAL A 40 17.61 -0.68 2.00
C VAL A 40 17.90 -2.11 2.43
N THR A 41 17.16 -2.58 3.45
CA THR A 41 17.25 -3.96 3.93
C THR A 41 16.07 -4.79 3.46
N LEU A 42 16.12 -6.12 3.63
CA LEU A 42 14.98 -7.01 3.35
C LEU A 42 13.71 -6.66 4.13
N LYS A 43 13.81 -5.92 5.24
CA LYS A 43 12.64 -5.41 5.96
C LYS A 43 11.80 -4.44 5.12
N SER A 44 12.41 -3.81 4.13
CA SER A 44 11.75 -2.89 3.19
C SER A 44 10.87 -3.61 2.17
N LEU A 45 10.89 -4.96 2.15
CA LEU A 45 9.87 -5.74 1.46
C LEU A 45 8.50 -5.63 2.13
N LEU A 46 8.40 -5.11 3.37
CA LEU A 46 7.13 -4.94 4.10
C LEU A 46 6.41 -6.27 4.42
N ILE A 47 7.15 -7.39 4.46
CA ILE A 47 6.61 -8.69 4.86
C ILE A 47 6.80 -8.85 6.37
N SER A 48 5.71 -8.74 7.13
CA SER A 48 5.70 -8.96 8.58
C SER A 48 5.15 -10.35 8.94
N LYS A 49 5.39 -10.81 10.18
CA LYS A 49 4.82 -12.06 10.69
C LYS A 49 3.29 -12.06 10.66
N ASN A 50 2.68 -10.94 11.07
CA ASN A 50 1.23 -10.78 11.09
C ASN A 50 0.65 -10.78 9.66
N HIS A 51 1.35 -10.14 8.72
CA HIS A 51 0.98 -10.16 7.30
C HIS A 51 1.01 -11.59 6.75
N LEU A 52 2.09 -12.35 7.01
CA LEU A 52 2.18 -13.74 6.56
C LEU A 52 1.07 -14.61 7.14
N LEU A 53 0.75 -14.43 8.43
CA LEU A 53 -0.34 -15.14 9.08
C LEU A 53 -1.70 -14.81 8.43
N ALA A 54 -1.98 -13.53 8.18
CA ALA A 54 -3.21 -13.10 7.51
C ALA A 54 -3.32 -13.68 6.09
N MET A 55 -2.21 -13.75 5.36
CA MET A 55 -2.16 -14.37 4.02
C MET A 55 -2.47 -15.87 4.06
N ILE A 56 -1.91 -16.59 5.03
CA ILE A 56 -2.20 -18.03 5.22
C ILE A 56 -3.67 -18.23 5.57
N LEU A 57 -4.22 -17.44 6.49
CA LEU A 57 -5.63 -17.53 6.89
C LEU A 57 -6.57 -17.22 5.72
N SER A 58 -6.27 -16.21 4.90
CA SER A 58 -7.05 -15.87 3.71
C SER A 58 -7.02 -16.99 2.65
N LEU A 59 -5.87 -17.65 2.45
CA LEU A 59 -5.78 -18.82 1.58
C LEU A 59 -6.59 -20.00 2.13
N LEU A 60 -6.52 -20.26 3.44
CA LEU A 60 -7.30 -21.32 4.08
C LEU A 60 -8.80 -21.05 3.94
N GLU A 61 -9.26 -19.84 4.21
CA GLU A 61 -10.63 -19.39 4.00
C GLU A 61 -11.06 -19.64 2.54
N TYR A 62 -10.25 -19.21 1.58
CA TYR A 62 -10.53 -19.42 0.15
C TYR A 62 -10.70 -20.91 -0.20
N PHE A 63 -9.81 -21.79 0.29
CA PHE A 63 -9.90 -23.22 0.02
C PHE A 63 -11.09 -23.90 0.71
N ILE A 64 -11.46 -23.44 1.91
CA ILE A 64 -12.66 -23.90 2.61
C ILE A 64 -13.91 -23.49 1.81
N GLU A 65 -13.99 -22.22 1.41
CA GLU A 65 -15.14 -21.68 0.67
C GLU A 65 -15.33 -22.33 -0.70
N ILE A 66 -14.26 -22.57 -1.46
CA ILE A 66 -14.41 -23.22 -2.77
C ILE A 66 -14.81 -24.70 -2.64
N SER A 67 -14.42 -25.35 -1.54
CA SER A 67 -14.77 -26.75 -1.27
C SER A 67 -16.23 -26.89 -0.83
N LEU A 68 -16.74 -25.94 -0.03
CA LEU A 68 -18.11 -25.98 0.51
C LEU A 68 -19.13 -25.22 -0.34
N PHE A 69 -18.73 -24.10 -0.94
CA PHE A 69 -19.60 -23.13 -1.63
C PHE A 69 -18.99 -22.64 -2.96
N PRO A 70 -18.71 -23.52 -3.94
CA PRO A 70 -18.02 -23.15 -5.19
C PRO A 70 -18.75 -22.07 -5.99
N ALA A 71 -20.09 -22.04 -5.94
CA ALA A 71 -20.90 -21.02 -6.62
C ALA A 71 -20.54 -19.58 -6.19
N LEU A 72 -20.05 -19.37 -4.95
CA LEU A 72 -19.63 -18.06 -4.47
C LEU A 72 -18.40 -17.53 -5.24
N LYS A 73 -17.51 -18.41 -5.68
CA LYS A 73 -16.28 -18.03 -6.39
C LYS A 73 -16.51 -17.75 -7.88
N GLU A 74 -17.67 -18.13 -8.42
CA GLU A 74 -18.04 -17.90 -9.82
C GLU A 74 -18.62 -16.50 -10.09
N TYR A 75 -18.86 -15.68 -9.06
CA TYR A 75 -19.22 -14.27 -9.22
C TYR A 75 -18.01 -13.45 -9.72
N TRP A 76 -17.70 -13.58 -11.01
CA TRP A 76 -16.53 -13.00 -11.67
C TRP A 76 -16.41 -11.48 -11.49
N TRP A 77 -17.54 -10.78 -11.39
CA TRP A 77 -17.57 -9.33 -11.20
C TRP A 77 -16.99 -8.92 -9.84
N VAL A 78 -17.15 -9.74 -8.79
CA VAL A 78 -16.57 -9.48 -7.46
C VAL A 78 -15.06 -9.56 -7.53
N THR A 79 -14.51 -10.62 -8.13
CA THR A 79 -13.06 -10.75 -8.31
C THR A 79 -12.49 -9.63 -9.18
N ASN A 80 -13.15 -9.30 -10.29
CA ASN A 80 -12.66 -8.27 -11.21
C ASN A 80 -12.74 -6.87 -10.57
N LEU A 81 -13.77 -6.58 -9.78
CA LEU A 81 -13.86 -5.35 -8.99
C LEU A 81 -12.73 -5.28 -7.96
N GLY A 82 -12.48 -6.36 -7.22
CA GLY A 82 -11.37 -6.45 -6.28
C GLY A 82 -10.01 -6.23 -6.96
N LEU A 83 -9.78 -6.86 -8.11
CA LEU A 83 -8.57 -6.66 -8.91
C LEU A 83 -8.43 -5.20 -9.38
N ALA A 84 -9.51 -4.58 -9.86
CA ALA A 84 -9.50 -3.18 -10.27
C ALA A 84 -9.14 -2.25 -9.10
N LEU A 85 -9.72 -2.49 -7.91
CA LEU A 85 -9.39 -1.73 -6.69
C LEU A 85 -7.92 -1.88 -6.30
N VAL A 86 -7.38 -3.11 -6.36
CA VAL A 86 -5.95 -3.37 -6.11
C VAL A 86 -5.09 -2.61 -7.11
N LEU A 87 -5.40 -2.65 -8.41
CA LEU A 87 -4.61 -1.96 -9.44
C LEU A 87 -4.66 -0.43 -9.28
N ILE A 88 -5.81 0.14 -8.94
CA ILE A 88 -5.96 1.58 -8.68
C ILE A 88 -5.16 1.97 -7.43
N GLY A 89 -5.29 1.21 -6.34
CA GLY A 89 -4.52 1.45 -5.12
C GLY A 89 -3.02 1.36 -5.35
N GLU A 90 -2.58 0.35 -6.12
CA GLU A 90 -1.19 0.21 -6.54
C GLU A 90 -0.71 1.42 -7.32
N LEU A 91 -1.47 1.88 -8.31
CA LEU A 91 -1.09 3.04 -9.11
C LEU A 91 -0.93 4.30 -8.23
N ILE A 92 -1.90 4.59 -7.37
CA ILE A 92 -1.86 5.73 -6.45
C ILE A 92 -0.62 5.64 -5.56
N ARG A 93 -0.37 4.45 -4.98
CA ARG A 93 0.77 4.16 -4.12
C ARG A 93 2.11 4.40 -4.84
N LYS A 94 2.27 3.94 -6.08
CA LYS A 94 3.53 4.08 -6.84
C LYS A 94 3.74 5.52 -7.27
N ILE A 95 2.67 6.22 -7.68
CA ILE A 95 2.73 7.65 -7.99
C ILE A 95 3.14 8.43 -6.73
N ALA A 96 2.62 8.10 -5.54
CA ALA A 96 3.03 8.73 -4.29
C ALA A 96 4.52 8.55 -4.00
N ILE A 97 5.03 7.31 -4.11
CA ILE A 97 6.46 7.01 -3.91
C ILE A 97 7.32 7.79 -4.89
N ILE A 98 6.95 7.80 -6.17
CA ILE A 98 7.72 8.49 -7.22
C ILE A 98 7.68 10.01 -7.02
N THR A 99 6.53 10.56 -6.63
CA THR A 99 6.36 12.00 -6.40
C THR A 99 7.14 12.48 -5.18
N ALA A 100 7.14 11.69 -4.09
CA ALA A 100 7.89 12.04 -2.88
C ALA A 100 9.39 11.69 -3.00
N GLY A 101 9.75 10.71 -3.82
CA GLY A 101 11.13 10.31 -4.08
C GLY A 101 11.92 10.01 -2.80
N ARG A 102 13.00 10.76 -2.55
CA ARG A 102 13.82 10.60 -1.33
C ARG A 102 13.11 11.02 -0.04
N ALA A 103 12.06 11.85 -0.11
CA ALA A 103 11.26 12.20 1.06
C ALA A 103 10.36 11.03 1.50
N PHE A 104 10.14 10.04 0.64
CA PHE A 104 9.32 8.89 0.96
C PHE A 104 10.08 7.87 1.80
N THR A 105 9.63 7.60 3.03
CA THR A 105 10.26 6.59 3.89
C THR A 105 9.23 5.57 4.39
N HIS A 106 9.62 4.30 4.46
CA HIS A 106 8.77 3.24 5.04
C HIS A 106 8.66 3.31 6.57
N VAL A 107 9.54 4.07 7.20
CA VAL A 107 9.56 4.33 8.64
C VAL A 107 9.41 5.82 8.84
N ILE A 108 8.54 6.22 9.79
CA ILE A 108 8.32 7.61 10.12
C ILE A 108 9.63 8.20 10.65
N LYS A 109 10.07 9.27 10.00
CA LYS A 109 11.24 10.04 10.45
C LYS A 109 10.80 10.88 11.64
N ILE A 110 11.53 10.76 12.75
CA ILE A 110 11.29 11.53 13.98
C ILE A 110 12.29 12.69 14.17
N TYR A 111 13.26 12.80 13.26
CA TYR A 111 14.23 13.89 13.19
C TYR A 111 14.12 14.60 11.85
N HIS A 112 14.22 15.92 11.87
CA HIS A 112 14.26 16.73 10.65
C HIS A 112 15.67 16.64 10.03
N GLU A 113 15.73 16.27 8.76
CA GLU A 113 16.97 16.28 7.97
C GLU A 113 16.93 17.53 7.07
N GLU A 114 18.03 18.29 6.93
CA GLU A 114 18.04 19.55 6.16
C GLU A 114 17.62 19.39 4.69
N HIS A 115 17.75 18.18 4.14
CA HIS A 115 17.35 17.85 2.78
C HIS A 115 15.90 17.35 2.66
N HIS A 116 15.19 17.16 3.77
CA HIS A 116 13.80 16.74 3.79
C HIS A 116 12.90 17.94 3.47
N LYS A 117 12.28 17.91 2.29
CA LYS A 117 11.36 18.96 1.84
C LYS A 117 9.92 18.48 1.92
N LEU A 118 9.01 19.37 2.29
CA LEU A 118 7.58 19.11 2.25
C LEU A 118 7.09 19.00 0.80
N ILE A 119 6.48 17.87 0.46
CA ILE A 119 5.94 17.59 -0.88
C ILE A 119 4.43 17.87 -0.89
N THR A 120 3.99 18.80 -1.74
CA THR A 120 2.58 19.24 -1.83
C THR A 120 2.03 19.27 -3.27
N HIS A 121 2.75 18.67 -4.23
CA HIS A 121 2.37 18.65 -5.64
C HIS A 121 2.07 17.21 -6.11
N GLY A 122 1.56 17.07 -7.34
CA GLY A 122 1.19 15.75 -7.87
C GLY A 122 0.04 15.13 -7.09
N VAL A 123 0.12 13.84 -6.75
CA VAL A 123 -0.93 13.18 -5.96
C VAL A 123 -1.12 13.81 -4.57
N TYR A 124 -0.07 14.43 -4.02
CA TYR A 124 -0.11 15.10 -2.73
C TYR A 124 -0.92 16.40 -2.75
N SER A 125 -1.24 16.99 -3.90
CA SER A 125 -2.15 18.15 -3.90
C SER A 125 -3.61 17.76 -3.63
N PHE A 126 -3.97 16.50 -3.88
CA PHE A 126 -5.33 15.98 -3.70
C PHE A 126 -5.55 15.34 -2.33
N VAL A 127 -4.57 14.59 -1.83
CA VAL A 127 -4.63 13.92 -0.53
C VAL A 127 -3.26 13.96 0.14
N ARG A 128 -3.21 14.13 1.47
CA ARG A 128 -1.95 14.24 2.21
C ARG A 128 -1.21 12.92 2.37
N HIS A 129 -1.95 11.82 2.51
CA HIS A 129 -1.40 10.50 2.76
C HIS A 129 -1.85 9.48 1.70
N PRO A 130 -1.46 9.67 0.42
CA PRO A 130 -1.85 8.78 -0.68
C PRO A 130 -1.27 7.37 -0.58
N GLY A 131 -0.21 7.19 0.22
CA GLY A 131 0.46 5.91 0.36
C GLY A 131 0.03 5.10 1.60
N TYR A 132 -0.36 5.74 2.70
CA TYR A 132 -0.41 5.08 4.00
C TYR A 132 -1.66 5.45 4.79
N THR A 133 -2.14 4.51 5.59
CA THR A 133 -3.41 4.68 6.29
C THR A 133 -3.35 4.48 7.79
N ASP A 134 -2.42 3.65 8.28
CA ASP A 134 -2.38 3.18 9.67
C ASP A 134 -1.67 4.14 10.64
N ARG A 135 -0.88 5.09 10.14
CA ARG A 135 0.03 5.91 10.98
C ARG A 135 -0.11 7.42 10.81
N ILE A 136 -1.16 7.85 10.11
CA ILE A 136 -1.38 9.25 9.76
C ILE A 136 -1.25 10.18 10.97
N PRO A 137 -1.93 9.97 12.12
CA PRO A 137 -1.85 10.92 13.23
C PRO A 137 -0.43 11.10 13.79
N TYR A 138 0.34 10.02 13.83
CA TYR A 138 1.72 10.04 14.33
C TYR A 138 2.66 10.71 13.31
N GLU A 139 2.47 10.45 12.02
CA GLU A 139 3.24 11.09 10.96
C GLU A 139 2.96 12.60 10.88
N GLU A 140 1.69 13.01 11.01
CA GLU A 140 1.30 14.42 11.04
C GLU A 140 1.91 15.18 12.21
N PHE A 141 2.02 14.55 13.38
CA PHE A 141 2.68 15.15 14.53
C PHE A 141 4.12 15.58 14.19
N PHE A 142 4.90 14.70 13.57
CA PHE A 142 6.27 15.03 13.17
C PHE A 142 6.33 15.99 11.99
N LEU A 143 5.44 15.87 11.00
CA LEU A 143 5.41 16.80 9.88
C LEU A 143 5.10 18.24 10.33
N ARG A 144 4.21 18.41 11.32
CA ARG A 144 3.97 19.72 11.96
C ARG A 144 5.19 20.20 12.73
N GLN A 145 5.88 19.31 13.44
CA GLN A 145 7.12 19.65 14.15
C GLN A 145 8.26 20.05 13.19
N PHE A 146 8.32 19.45 11.99
CA PHE A 146 9.37 19.70 11.00
C PHE A 146 9.12 20.96 10.17
N PHE A 147 7.88 21.18 9.72
CA PHE A 147 7.56 22.19 8.72
C PHE A 147 6.66 23.32 9.25
N GLY A 148 6.16 23.22 10.49
CA GLY A 148 5.40 24.28 11.17
C GLY A 148 4.21 24.78 10.33
N SER A 149 4.14 26.10 10.14
CA SER A 149 3.04 26.76 9.42
C SER A 149 2.87 26.28 7.98
N GLN A 150 3.94 25.85 7.31
CA GLN A 150 3.86 25.35 5.94
C GLN A 150 3.02 24.06 5.87
N TYR A 151 3.12 23.20 6.88
CA TYR A 151 2.30 22.00 6.96
C TYR A 151 0.86 22.31 7.38
N GLU A 152 0.67 23.28 8.28
CA GLU A 152 -0.68 23.73 8.68
C GLU A 152 -1.49 24.25 7.50
N GLU A 153 -0.91 25.16 6.71
CA GLU A 153 -1.55 25.69 5.49
C GLU A 153 -1.87 24.59 4.49
N TYR A 154 -0.97 23.61 4.36
CA TYR A 154 -1.20 22.44 3.52
C TYR A 154 -2.31 21.53 4.05
N ALA A 155 -2.37 21.29 5.36
CA ALA A 155 -3.39 20.48 6.01
C ALA A 155 -4.79 21.09 5.92
N GLN A 156 -4.89 22.41 5.88
CA GLN A 156 -6.17 23.12 5.74
C GLN A 156 -6.76 22.98 4.33
N ARG A 157 -5.90 22.94 3.30
CA ARG A 157 -6.35 22.88 1.89
C ARG A 157 -6.47 21.46 1.33
N THR A 158 -5.79 20.48 1.92
CA THR A 158 -5.72 19.11 1.39
C THR A 158 -6.18 18.09 2.44
N PRO A 159 -7.20 17.25 2.15
CA PRO A 159 -7.67 16.24 3.09
C PRO A 159 -6.61 15.16 3.33
N SER A 160 -6.74 14.41 4.44
CA SER A 160 -5.85 13.27 4.74
C SER A 160 -5.93 12.18 3.66
N GLY A 161 -7.12 12.03 3.05
CA GLY A 161 -7.46 10.95 2.11
C GLY A 161 -8.21 9.79 2.77
N ILE A 162 -8.37 9.79 4.10
CA ILE A 162 -9.08 8.75 4.85
C ILE A 162 -10.26 9.36 5.59
N PRO A 163 -11.47 8.81 5.39
CA PRO A 163 -12.63 9.24 6.17
C PRO A 163 -12.34 9.16 7.67
N PHE A 164 -12.75 10.21 8.40
CA PHE A 164 -12.63 10.30 9.86
C PHE A 164 -11.20 10.45 10.43
N VAL A 165 -10.17 10.54 9.58
CA VAL A 165 -8.81 10.90 10.00
C VAL A 165 -8.56 12.35 9.60
N LYS A 166 -8.38 13.24 10.59
CA LYS A 166 -8.06 14.65 10.38
C LYS A 166 -6.56 14.87 10.31
#